data_AF-A0A1F9P574-F1
#
_entry.id   AF-A0A1F9P574-F1
#
_cell.length_a   1.000
_cell.length_b   1.000
_cell.length_c   1.000
_cell.angle_alpha   90.00
_cell.angle_beta   90.00
_cell.angle_gamma   90.00
#
_symmetry.space_group_name_H-M   'P 1'
#
loop_
_entity.id
_entity.type
_entity.pdbx_description
1 polymer ?
#
loop_
_entity_poly.entity_id
_entity_poly.type
_entity_poly.pdbx_seq_one_letter_code
_entity_poly.pdbx_strand_id
1 'polypeptide(L)'
;MAGAFVIGLIMELGLRGALIPASLRIGLVTGFLGGLTTFSTFSYETFKLLETGRFLVAFSNVIISVSVCLLFTWLGIVVAKIL
;
A
#
# COMPACT_ATOMS: atom_id res chain seq x y z
N MET A 1 -3.93 0.61 -3.74
CA MET A 1 -3.89 2.07 -3.53
C MET A 1 -4.62 2.50 -2.27
N ALA A 2 -5.92 2.23 -2.12
CA ALA A 2 -6.67 2.53 -0.89
C ALA A 2 -5.99 1.97 0.37
N GLY A 3 -5.55 0.70 0.34
CA GLY A 3 -4.81 0.12 1.46
C GLY A 3 -3.49 0.83 1.79
N ALA A 4 -2.77 1.35 0.79
CA ALA A 4 -1.53 2.10 0.99
C ALA A 4 -1.77 3.43 1.72
N PHE A 5 -2.83 4.16 1.34
CA PHE A 5 -3.26 5.38 2.02
C PHE A 5 -3.69 5.10 3.47
N VAL A 6 -4.51 4.07 3.68
CA VAL A 6 -5.00 3.71 5.03
C VAL A 6 -3.85 3.26 5.93
N ILE A 7 -2.88 2.51 5.41
CA ILE A 7 -1.66 2.15 6.17
C ILE A 7 -0.91 3.42 6.60
N GLY A 8 -0.66 4.35 5.67
CA GLY A 8 0.02 5.61 5.99
C GLY A 8 -0.69 6.41 7.09
N LEU A 9 -2.02 6.49 7.00
CA LEU A 9 -2.86 7.19 7.96
C LEU A 9 -2.85 6.53 9.35
N ILE A 10 -3.04 5.21 9.44
CA ILE A 10 -3.06 4.47 10.72
C ILE A 10 -1.68 4.45 11.40
N MET A 11 -0.62 4.30 10.59
CA MET A 11 0.75 4.27 11.12
C MET A 11 1.17 5.62 11.68
N GLU A 12 0.83 6.73 11.03
CA GLU A 12 1.15 8.06 11.56
C GLU A 12 0.25 8.45 12.75
N LEU A 13 -1.07 8.20 12.69
CA LEU A 13 -1.98 8.55 13.79
C LEU A 13 -1.62 7.85 15.10
N GLY A 14 -1.35 6.55 15.08
CA GLY A 14 -0.97 5.84 16.30
C GLY A 14 0.50 6.05 16.72
N LEU A 15 1.31 6.79 15.96
CA LEU A 15 2.62 7.29 16.43
C LEU A 15 2.45 8.60 17.19
N ARG A 16 1.51 9.46 16.73
CA ARG A 16 1.24 10.78 17.30
C ARG A 16 0.33 10.77 18.52
N GLY A 17 -0.62 9.85 18.57
CA GLY A 17 -1.54 9.71 19.70
C GLY A 17 -1.64 8.27 20.14
N ALA A 18 -1.65 8.03 21.45
CA ALA A 18 -1.94 6.72 22.04
C ALA A 18 -3.39 6.23 21.77
N LEU A 19 -4.09 6.80 20.79
CA LEU A 19 -5.47 6.52 20.40
C LEU A 19 -5.64 5.12 19.80
N ILE A 20 -4.59 4.53 19.21
CA ILE A 20 -4.64 3.19 18.62
C ILE A 20 -3.72 2.24 19.39
N PRO A 21 -4.27 1.27 20.14
CA PRO A 21 -3.50 0.22 20.79
C PRO A 21 -2.65 -0.57 19.77
N ALA A 22 -1.44 -0.96 20.15
CA ALA A 22 -0.53 -1.70 19.26
C ALA A 22 -1.15 -2.99 18.69
N SER A 23 -1.96 -3.70 19.48
CA SER A 23 -2.69 -4.89 19.05
C SER A 23 -3.72 -4.61 17.95
N LEU A 24 -4.46 -3.50 18.06
CA LEU A 24 -5.44 -3.08 17.06
C LEU A 24 -4.74 -2.65 15.75
N ARG A 25 -3.60 -1.97 15.85
CA ARG A 25 -2.76 -1.62 14.70
C ARG A 25 -2.29 -2.88 13.94
N ILE A 26 -1.84 -3.91 14.65
CA ILE A 26 -1.43 -5.18 14.03
C ILE A 26 -2.63 -5.85 13.35
N GLY A 27 -3.81 -5.91 14.00
CA GLY A 27 -5.01 -6.48 13.40
C GLY A 27 -5.45 -5.76 12.12
N LEU A 28 -5.39 -4.42 12.12
CA LEU A 28 -5.79 -3.60 10.97
C LEU A 28 -4.76 -3.63 9.85
N VAL A 29 -3.48 -3.44 10.15
CA VAL A 29 -2.42 -3.37 9.14
C VAL A 29 -2.07 -4.75 8.59
N THR A 30 -1.81 -5.70 9.47
CA THR A 30 -1.34 -7.03 9.07
C THR A 30 -2.49 -7.96 8.70
N GLY A 31 -3.64 -7.85 9.39
CA GLY A 31 -4.83 -8.65 9.12
C GLY A 31 -5.67 -8.08 7.97
N PHE A 32 -6.41 -7.00 8.24
CA PHE A 32 -7.40 -6.47 7.29
C PHE A 32 -6.75 -5.88 6.02
N LEU A 33 -5.80 -4.97 6.18
CA LEU A 33 -5.14 -4.32 5.04
C LEU A 33 -4.23 -5.30 4.29
N GLY A 34 -3.58 -6.22 4.99
CA GLY A 34 -2.83 -7.33 4.38
C GLY A 34 -3.71 -8.24 3.52
N GLY A 35 -4.94 -8.56 3.98
CA GLY A 35 -5.90 -9.33 3.19
C GLY A 35 -6.52 -8.54 2.02
N LEU A 36 -6.65 -7.22 2.16
CA LEU A 36 -7.19 -6.33 1.12
C LEU A 36 -6.20 -6.07 -0.02
N THR A 37 -4.89 -6.09 0.26
CA THR A 37 -3.84 -5.82 -0.75
C THR A 37 -3.17 -7.10 -1.23
N THR A 38 -3.28 -7.41 -2.53
CA THR A 38 -2.74 -8.66 -3.11
C THR A 38 -1.49 -8.40 -3.96
N PHE A 39 -0.31 -8.39 -3.33
CA PHE A 39 0.96 -8.28 -4.08
C PHE A 39 1.21 -9.49 -5.00
N SER A 40 0.72 -10.67 -4.61
CA SER A 40 0.84 -11.90 -5.40
C SER A 40 0.14 -11.80 -6.76
N THR A 41 -1.07 -11.24 -6.81
CA THR A 41 -1.80 -11.03 -8.08
C THR A 41 -1.05 -10.07 -8.99
N PHE A 42 -0.60 -8.94 -8.46
CA PHE A 42 0.20 -7.96 -9.19
C PHE A 42 1.49 -8.58 -9.77
N SER A 43 2.18 -9.40 -8.96
CA SER A 43 3.40 -10.10 -9.39
C SER A 43 3.12 -11.09 -10.52
N TYR A 44 2.06 -11.89 -10.41
CA TYR A 44 1.69 -12.87 -11.42
C TYR A 44 1.29 -12.22 -12.75
N GLU A 45 0.48 -11.16 -12.72
CA GLU A 45 0.09 -10.43 -13.93
C GLU A 45 1.29 -9.75 -14.60
N THR A 46 2.17 -9.16 -13.81
CA THR A 46 3.41 -8.56 -14.32
C THR A 46 4.30 -9.63 -14.96
N PHE A 47 4.42 -10.80 -14.35
CA PHE A 47 5.19 -11.90 -14.91
C PHE A 47 4.60 -12.41 -16.23
N LYS A 48 3.28 -12.52 -16.32
CA LYS A 48 2.59 -12.89 -17.58
C LYS A 48 2.86 -11.88 -18.71
N LEU A 49 2.99 -10.59 -18.39
CA LEU A 49 3.41 -9.57 -19.37
C LEU A 49 4.86 -9.77 -19.83
N LEU A 50 5.74 -10.23 -18.95
CA LEU A 50 7.11 -10.58 -19.32
C LEU A 50 7.15 -11.82 -20.22
N GLU A 51 6.39 -12.87 -19.90
CA GLU A 51 6.31 -14.09 -20.73
C GLU A 51 5.78 -13.81 -22.14
N THR A 52 4.85 -12.87 -22.27
CA THR A 52 4.29 -12.45 -23.57
C THR A 52 5.19 -11.46 -24.33
N GLY A 53 6.40 -11.18 -23.84
CA GLY A 53 7.37 -10.28 -24.46
C GLY A 53 7.00 -8.80 -24.36
N ARG A 54 5.97 -8.44 -23.59
CA ARG A 54 5.47 -7.06 -23.43
C ARG A 54 6.24 -6.31 -22.34
N PHE A 55 7.57 -6.26 -22.48
CA PHE A 55 8.47 -5.68 -21.47
C PHE A 55 8.12 -4.24 -21.11
N LEU A 56 7.86 -3.37 -22.09
CA LEU A 56 7.53 -1.96 -21.84
C LEU A 56 6.31 -1.83 -20.92
N VAL A 57 5.28 -2.66 -21.13
CA VAL A 57 4.05 -2.65 -20.34
C VAL A 57 4.30 -3.23 -18.95
N ALA A 58 5.06 -4.32 -18.85
CA ALA A 58 5.44 -4.92 -17.57
C ALA A 58 6.20 -3.91 -16.69
N PHE A 59 7.24 -3.27 -17.22
CA PHE A 59 8.02 -2.27 -16.46
C PHE A 59 7.19 -1.02 -16.12
N SER A 60 6.37 -0.53 -17.05
CA SER A 60 5.48 0.60 -16.78
C SER A 60 4.48 0.26 -15.68
N ASN A 61 3.90 -0.94 -15.70
CA ASN A 61 2.99 -1.41 -14.65
C ASN A 61 3.64 -1.40 -13.28
N VAL A 62 4.89 -1.87 -13.17
CA VAL A 62 5.64 -1.87 -11.91
C VAL A 62 5.92 -0.45 -11.43
N ILE A 63 6.51 0.38 -12.28
CA ILE A 63 6.92 1.75 -11.89
C ILE A 63 5.70 2.57 -11.48
N ILE A 64 4.63 2.55 -12.28
CA ILE A 64 3.40 3.30 -12.00
C ILE A 64 2.74 2.79 -10.73
N SER A 65 2.56 1.47 -10.59
CA SER A 65 1.89 0.90 -9.42
C SER A 65 2.63 1.21 -8.12
N VAL A 66 3.95 1.04 -8.10
CA VAL A 66 4.78 1.34 -6.92
C VAL A 66 4.76 2.83 -6.61
N SER A 67 4.94 3.70 -7.62
CA SER A 67 4.95 5.15 -7.44
C SER A 67 3.62 5.65 -6.88
N VAL A 68 2.49 5.18 -7.42
CA VAL A 68 1.17 5.57 -6.94
C VAL A 68 0.91 5.04 -5.54
N CYS A 69 1.32 3.81 -5.22
CA CYS A 69 1.22 3.29 -3.85
C CYS A 69 2.01 4.14 -2.85
N LEU A 70 3.25 4.50 -3.17
CA LEU A 70 4.07 5.38 -2.32
C LEU A 70 3.44 6.76 -2.15
N LEU A 71 2.89 7.34 -3.23
CA LEU A 71 2.21 8.62 -3.19
C LEU A 71 0.96 8.57 -2.30
N PHE A 72 0.17 7.51 -2.38
CA PHE A 72 -1.00 7.32 -1.51
C PHE A 72 -0.59 7.11 -0.05
N THR A 73 0.46 6.33 0.23
CA THR A 73 1.00 6.21 1.59
C THR A 73 1.44 7.57 2.14
N TRP A 74 2.16 8.36 1.34
CA TRP A 74 2.59 9.69 1.73
C TRP A 74 1.41 10.64 2.00
N LEU A 75 0.38 10.63 1.14
CA LEU A 75 -0.85 11.38 1.36
C LEU A 75 -1.53 10.96 2.66
N GLY A 76 -1.61 9.66 2.96
CA GLY A 76 -2.18 9.14 4.20
C GLY A 76 -1.44 9.67 5.44
N ILE A 77 -0.11 9.69 5.37
CA ILE A 77 0.74 10.28 6.39
C ILE A 77 0.46 11.78 6.53
N VAL A 78 0.49 12.56 5.44
CA VAL A 78 0.25 14.01 5.48
C VAL A 78 -1.11 14.35 6.06
N VAL A 79 -2.17 13.64 5.66
CA VAL A 79 -3.52 13.82 6.21
C VAL A 79 -3.53 13.53 7.72
N ALA A 80 -2.92 12.42 8.15
CA ALA A 80 -2.77 12.09 9.56
C ALA A 80 -1.93 13.10 10.35
N LYS A 81 -1.06 13.87 9.68
CA LYS A 81 -0.29 14.94 10.33
C LYS A 81 -1.08 16.22 10.56
N ILE A 82 -2.12 16.44 9.77
CA ILE A 82 -2.99 17.62 9.83
C ILE A 82 -4.14 17.39 10.83
N LEU A 83 -4.57 16.13 10.99
CA LEU A 83 -5.46 15.68 12.06
C LEU A 83 -4.77 15.70 13.43
#